data_AF-A0A920TKN0-F1
#
_entry.id   AF-A0A920TKN0-F1
#
_cell.length_a   1.000
_cell.length_b   1.000
_cell.length_c   1.000
_cell.angle_alpha   90.00
_cell.angle_beta   90.00
_cell.angle_gamma   90.00
#
_symmetry.space_group_name_H-M   'P 1'
#
loop_
_entity.id
_entity.type
_entity.pdbx_description
1 polymer ?
#
loop_
_entity_poly.entity_id
_entity_poly.type
_entity_poly.pdbx_seq_one_letter_code
_entity_poly.pdbx_strand_id
1 'polypeptide(L)' 'MATSNDFADILSIEKKVFKHPWSKEQLSWELNSQPAAENYVMIARGNMIGYLFSHVVDDDVKY' A
#
# COMPACT_ATOMS: atom_id res chain seq x y z
N MET A 1 4.14 7.81 5.58
CA MET A 1 4.15 6.95 4.39
C MET A 1 4.37 5.52 4.84
N ALA A 2 3.78 4.56 4.11
CA ALA A 2 3.99 3.14 4.32
C ALA A 2 5.43 2.76 3.95
N THR A 3 5.99 1.79 4.65
CA THR A 3 7.36 1.30 4.48
C THR A 3 7.37 -0.22 4.44
N SER A 4 8.52 -0.83 4.16
CA SER A 4 8.69 -2.28 4.23
C SER A 4 8.38 -2.87 5.61
N ASN A 5 8.50 -2.07 6.69
CA ASN A 5 8.18 -2.51 8.05
C ASN A 5 6.67 -2.71 8.26
N ASP A 6 5.84 -2.02 7.47
CA ASP A 6 4.38 -2.10 7.55
C ASP A 6 3.82 -3.33 6.82
N PHE A 7 4.65 -4.06 6.08
CA PHE A 7 4.23 -5.16 5.20
C PHE A 7 3.47 -6.28 5.94
N ALA A 8 3.94 -6.65 7.14
CA ALA A 8 3.32 -7.72 7.91
C ALA A 8 1.87 -7.37 8.32
N ASP A 9 1.65 -6.11 8.69
CA ASP A 9 0.35 -5.61 9.12
C ASP A 9 -0.59 -5.40 7.92
N ILE A 10 -0.09 -4.87 6.80
CA ILE A 10 -0.84 -4.78 5.54
C ILE A 10 -1.30 -6.17 5.08
N LEU A 11 -0.41 -7.17 5.09
CA LEU A 11 -0.74 -8.55 4.74
C LEU A 11 -1.78 -9.17 5.71
N SER A 12 -1.74 -8.77 6.99
CA SER A 12 -2.73 -9.16 7.99
C SER A 12 -4.12 -8.62 7.66
N ILE A 13 -4.20 -7.35 7.24
CA ILE A 13 -5.45 -6.70 6.82
C ILE A 13 -5.99 -7.36 5.54
N GLU A 14 -5.15 -7.56 4.53
CA GLU A 14 -5.49 -8.22 3.26
C GLU A 14 -6.23 -9.54 3.50
N LYS A 15 -5.62 -10.44 4.27
CA LYS A 15 -6.18 -11.78 4.55
C LYS A 15 -7.48 -11.76 5.37
N LYS A 16 -7.71 -10.72 6.17
CA LYS A 16 -8.84 -10.66 7.11
C LYS A 16 -10.04 -9.90 6.55
N VAL A 17 -9.79 -8.86 5.77
CA VAL A 17 -10.82 -7.90 5.35
C VAL A 17 -11.28 -8.17 3.92
N PHE A 18 -10.37 -8.58 3.03
CA PHE A 18 -10.68 -8.68 1.60
C PHE A 18 -10.99 -10.12 1.20
N LYS A 19 -12.05 -10.28 0.39
CA LYS A 19 -12.43 -11.57 -0.19
C LYS A 19 -11.40 -12.09 -1.21
N HIS A 20 -10.74 -11.16 -1.89
CA HIS A 20 -9.70 -11.42 -2.89
C HIS A 20 -8.45 -10.64 -2.51
N PRO A 21 -7.69 -11.12 -1.51
CA PRO A 21 -6.53 -10.42 -1.02
C PRO A 21 -5.44 -10.34 -2.08
N TRP A 22 -4.67 -9.27 -2.08
CA TRP A 22 -3.49 -9.16 -2.92
C TRP A 22 -2.42 -10.17 -2.50
N SER A 23 -1.63 -10.63 -3.47
CA SER A 23 -0.51 -11.52 -3.20
C SER A 23 0.62 -10.79 -2.49
N LYS A 24 1.50 -11.54 -1.82
CA LYS A 24 2.69 -10.97 -1.16
C LYS A 24 3.58 -10.23 -2.15
N GLU A 25 3.71 -10.77 -3.36
CA GLU A 25 4.51 -10.23 -4.44
C GLU A 25 3.93 -8.91 -4.95
N GLN A 26 2.60 -8.83 -5.11
CA GLN A 26 1.92 -7.60 -5.50
C GLN A 26 2.12 -6.48 -4.47
N LEU A 27 1.91 -6.78 -3.19
CA LEU A 27 2.10 -5.81 -2.10
C LEU A 27 3.58 -5.35 -1.99
N SER A 28 4.52 -6.28 -2.17
CA SER A 28 5.95 -5.97 -2.12
C SER A 28 6.38 -5.06 -3.27
N TRP A 29 5.82 -5.29 -4.46
CA TRP A 29 6.08 -4.47 -5.64
C TRP A 29 5.58 -3.03 -5.43
N GLU A 30 4.36 -2.86 -4.91
CA GLU A 30 3.79 -1.53 -4.59
C GLU A 30 4.65 -0.75 -3.58
N LEU A 31 5.10 -1.41 -2.51
CA LEU A 31 5.84 -0.73 -1.44
C LEU A 31 7.27 -0.37 -1.81
N ASN A 32 7.94 -1.16 -2.65
CA ASN A 32 9.39 -1.07 -2.85
C ASN A 32 9.81 -0.64 -4.25
N SER A 33 8.93 -0.72 -5.25
CA SER A 33 9.35 -0.71 -6.66
C SER A 33 8.66 0.35 -7.52
N GLN A 34 7.77 1.16 -6.97
CA GLN A 34 7.08 2.22 -7.70
C GLN A 34 7.49 3.62 -7.24
N PRO A 35 8.30 4.35 -8.03
CA PRO A 35 8.72 5.71 -7.70
C PRO A 35 7.58 6.72 -7.69
N ALA A 36 6.51 6.46 -8.46
CA ALA A 36 5.32 7.31 -8.55
C ALA A 36 4.20 6.88 -7.60
N ALA A 37 4.44 5.87 -6.75
CA ALA A 37 3.47 5.43 -5.77
C ALA A 37 3.59 6.24 -4.48
N GLU A 38 2.46 6.74 -4.00
CA GLU A 38 2.34 7.27 -2.66
C GLU A 38 1.51 6.31 -1.81
N ASN A 39 2.18 5.69 -0.84
CA ASN A 39 1.58 4.67 0.01
C ASN A 39 1.45 5.19 1.45
N TYR A 40 0.29 4.98 2.05
CA TYR A 40 -0.07 5.49 3.37
C TYR A 40 -0.60 4.37 4.27
N VAL A 41 -0.33 4.49 5.57
CA VAL A 41 -0.93 3.65 6.61
C VAL A 41 -1.77 4.52 7.54
N MET A 42 -2.90 3.98 7.99
CA MET A 42 -3.80 4.62 8.93
C MET A 42 -3.67 3.94 10.30
N ILE A 43 -3.26 4.70 11.30
CA ILE A 43 -3.07 4.22 12.67
C ILE A 43 -4.14 4.80 13.58
N ALA A 44 -4.83 3.93 14.33
CA ALA A 44 -5.73 4.35 15.40
C ALA A 44 -5.39 3.60 16.69
N ARG A 45 -5.21 4.35 17.78
CA ARG A 45 -4.88 3.79 19.11
C ARG A 45 -3.64 2.88 19.09
N GLY A 46 -2.63 3.25 18.29
CA GLY A 46 -1.39 2.48 18.15
C GLY A 46 -1.47 1.25 17.25
N ASN A 47 -2.62 0.96 16.65
CA ASN A 47 -2.80 -0.18 15.74
C ASN A 47 -3.03 0.28 14.31
N MET A 48 -2.49 -0.44 13.34
CA MET A 48 -2.83 -0.24 11.94
C MET A 48 -4.25 -0.70 11.67
N ILE A 49 -5.08 0.20 11.15
CA ILE A 49 -6.49 -0.08 10.83
C ILE A 49 -6.77 -0.08 9.33
N GLY A 50 -5.79 0.36 8.52
CA GLY A 50 -5.92 0.41 7.08
C GLY A 50 -4.66 0.93 6.42
N TYR A 51 -4.62 0.82 5.10
CA TYR A 51 -3.59 1.39 4.23
C TYR A 51 -4.25 1.89 2.95
N LEU A 52 -3.53 2.74 2.23
CA LEU A 52 -3.92 3.25 0.91
C LEU A 52 -2.69 3.16 0.02
N PHE A 53 -2.82 2.46 -1.10
CA PHE A 53 -1.88 2.54 -2.20
C PHE A 53 -2.44 3.45 -3.28
N SER A 54 -1.63 4.40 -3.73
CA SER A 54 -2.02 5.36 -4.76
C SER A 54 -0.87 5.58 -5.72
N HIS A 55 -1.19 5.86 -6.98
CA HIS A 55 -0.24 6.14 -8.03
C HIS A 55 -0.53 7.52 -8.58
N VAL A 56 0.49 8.35 -8.67
CA VAL A 56 0.40 9.61 -9.40
C VAL A 56 0.48 9.27 -10.88
N VAL A 57 -0.64 9.42 -11.59
CA VAL A 57 -0.65 9.35 -13.05
C VAL A 57 -0.22 10.71 -13.55
N ASP A 58 1.04 10.83 -13.92
CA ASP A 58 1.59 12.04 -14.53
C ASP A 58 1.12 12.09 -15.99
N ASP A 59 -0.11 12.56 -16.21
CA ASP A 59 -0.63 12.96 -17.52
C ASP A 59 -0.04 14.33 -17.91
N ASP A 60 1.29 14.44 -17.88
CA ASP A 60 1.97 15.50 -18.62
C ASP A 60 1.85 15.14 -20.11
N VAL A 61 0.67 15.44 -20.67
CA VAL A 61 0.55 15.88 -22.06
C VAL A 61 1.55 17.01 -22.20
N LYS A 62 2.73 16.68 -22.73
CA LYS A 62 3.72 17.65 -23.17
C LYS A 62 3.05 18.54 -24.22
N TYR A 63 2.62 19.74 -23.83
CA TYR A 63 2.29 20.82 -24.73
C TYR A 63 3.56 21.51 -25.22
#